data_AF-A0A2V9BC07-F1
#
_entry.id   AF-A0A2V9BC07-F1
#
_cell.length_a   1.000
_cell.length_b   1.000
_cell.length_c   1.000
_cell.angle_alpha   90.00
_cell.angle_beta   90.00
_cell.angle_gamma   90.00
#
_symmetry.space_group_name_H-M   'P 1'
#
loop_
_entity.id
_entity.type
_entity.pdbx_description
1 polymer ?
#
loop_
_entity_poly.entity_id
_entity_poly.type
_entity_poly.pdbx_seq_one_letter_code
_entity_poly.pdbx_strand_id
1 'polypeptide(L)'
;MYLVSWKLDGEAIDLKDIPDYAFDSARERQRVGALLERYNQTLTLSPAEDAAFEEIAHERTARRPFRTYLEIPLFRAATMWFTPRIELLPYSGKVSPLAQAWEEDPLDLSMTIGFFLLNLLYVFLALWGAACVWGAQPELRAVVAFLALFVVLRTAFLTTLETPEPRYVIVCFPVILALAAQVWPQRETARYRSSGGSG
;
A
#
# COMPACT_ATOMS: atom_id res chain seq x y z
N MET A 1 1.73 -6.61 6.07
CA MET A 1 0.88 -6.36 7.25
C MET A 1 -0.59 -6.37 6.81
N TYR A 2 -1.10 -7.53 6.40
CA TYR A 2 -2.51 -7.80 6.05
C TYR A 2 -2.80 -9.28 6.30
N LEU A 3 -2.38 -9.80 7.46
CA LEU A 3 -2.43 -11.23 7.72
C LEU A 3 -3.83 -11.69 8.13
N VAL A 4 -4.71 -10.78 8.58
CA VAL A 4 -6.07 -11.12 9.02
C VAL A 4 -7.05 -10.02 8.64
N SER A 5 -8.10 -10.37 7.88
CA SER A 5 -9.28 -9.53 7.69
C SER A 5 -10.36 -10.00 8.66
N TRP A 6 -10.99 -9.05 9.35
CA TRP A 6 -12.02 -9.35 10.35
C TRP A 6 -13.39 -9.03 9.77
N LYS A 7 -14.33 -9.97 9.87
CA LYS A 7 -15.74 -9.70 9.60
C LYS A 7 -16.39 -9.20 10.88
N LEU A 8 -16.21 -7.91 11.15
CA LEU A 8 -16.90 -7.24 12.24
C LEU A 8 -18.41 -7.46 12.09
N ASP A 9 -19.08 -7.68 13.21
CA ASP A 9 -20.52 -7.92 13.30
C ASP A 9 -21.04 -9.20 12.61
N GLY A 10 -20.16 -10.18 12.36
CA GLY A 10 -20.53 -11.44 11.71
C GLY A 10 -19.83 -12.68 12.24
N GLU A 11 -18.57 -12.56 12.66
CA GLU A 11 -17.77 -13.69 13.14
C GLU A 11 -17.03 -13.35 14.44
N ALA A 12 -16.81 -14.38 15.26
CA ALA A 12 -16.02 -14.26 16.48
C ALA A 12 -14.55 -14.04 16.14
N ILE A 13 -13.88 -13.17 16.90
CA ILE A 13 -12.46 -12.84 16.74
C ILE A 13 -11.69 -13.59 17.83
N ASP A 14 -10.84 -14.54 17.44
CA ASP A 14 -9.99 -15.27 18.36
C ASP A 14 -8.67 -14.52 18.60
N LEU A 15 -8.30 -14.34 19.86
CA LEU A 15 -7.05 -13.69 20.26
C LEU A 15 -5.81 -14.41 19.69
N LYS A 16 -5.90 -15.72 19.43
CA LYS A 16 -4.79 -16.51 18.86
C LYS A 16 -4.49 -16.18 17.40
N ASP A 17 -5.47 -15.65 16.68
CA ASP A 17 -5.31 -15.27 15.27
C ASP A 17 -4.62 -13.90 15.14
N ILE A 18 -4.57 -13.14 16.25
CA ILE A 18 -3.86 -11.87 16.32
C ILE A 18 -2.37 -12.14 16.60
N PRO A 19 -1.47 -11.70 15.72
CA PRO A 19 -0.04 -11.97 15.88
C PRO A 19 0.55 -11.22 17.08
N ASP A 20 1.56 -11.81 17.72
CA ASP A 20 2.15 -11.28 18.96
C ASP A 20 2.69 -9.84 18.83
N TYR A 21 3.20 -9.47 17.65
CA TYR A 21 3.70 -8.11 17.38
C TYR A 21 2.59 -7.04 17.40
N ALA A 22 1.31 -7.44 17.39
CA ALA A 22 0.18 -6.52 17.49
C ALA A 22 0.04 -5.95 18.90
N PHE A 23 0.65 -6.53 19.93
CA PHE A 23 0.55 -6.08 21.32
C PHE A 23 1.85 -5.44 21.80
N ASP A 24 1.75 -4.34 22.55
CA ASP A 24 2.93 -3.68 23.12
C ASP A 24 3.37 -4.32 24.46
N SER A 25 2.47 -5.05 25.13
CA SER A 25 2.75 -5.74 26.40
C SER A 25 1.78 -6.90 26.65
N ALA A 26 2.18 -7.82 27.54
CA ALA A 26 1.31 -8.92 27.98
C ALA A 26 0.02 -8.42 28.67
N ARG A 27 0.11 -7.32 29.43
CA ARG A 27 -1.05 -6.68 30.09
C ARG A 27 -2.05 -6.13 29.06
N GLU A 28 -1.55 -5.49 28.01
CA GLU A 28 -2.39 -5.01 26.91
C GLU A 28 -3.07 -6.17 26.19
N ARG A 29 -2.33 -7.25 25.88
CA ARG A 29 -2.89 -8.47 25.28
C ARG A 29 -4.03 -9.06 26.11
N GLN A 30 -3.87 -9.12 27.44
CA GLN A 30 -4.91 -9.60 28.33
C GLN A 30 -6.16 -8.69 28.32
N ARG A 31 -5.98 -7.35 28.31
CA ARG A 31 -7.10 -6.39 28.21
C ARG A 31 -7.87 -6.57 26.90
N VAL A 32 -7.15 -6.66 25.78
CA VAL A 32 -7.75 -6.88 24.46
C VAL A 32 -8.50 -8.21 24.42
N GLY A 33 -7.90 -9.30 24.95
CA GLY A 33 -8.57 -10.59 25.06
C GLY A 33 -9.90 -10.52 25.81
N ALA A 34 -9.93 -9.86 26.97
CA ALA A 34 -11.15 -9.70 27.75
C ALA A 34 -12.21 -8.79 27.08
N LEU A 35 -11.81 -7.89 26.17
CA LEU A 35 -12.75 -7.12 25.35
C LEU A 35 -13.30 -7.98 24.20
N LEU A 36 -12.44 -8.74 23.53
CA LEU A 36 -12.85 -9.66 22.47
C LEU A 36 -13.77 -10.77 22.98
N GLU A 37 -13.55 -11.30 24.18
CA GLU A 37 -14.45 -12.27 24.81
C GLU A 37 -15.85 -11.70 25.05
N ARG A 38 -15.97 -10.41 25.37
CA ARG A 38 -17.26 -9.72 25.53
C ARG A 38 -17.93 -9.48 24.17
N TYR A 39 -17.18 -8.93 23.22
CA TYR A 39 -17.65 -8.76 21.85
C TYR A 39 -18.13 -10.08 21.25
N ASN A 40 -17.42 -11.19 21.48
CA ASN A 40 -17.76 -12.52 20.96
C ASN A 40 -19.07 -13.10 21.54
N GLN A 41 -19.63 -12.54 22.61
CA GLN A 41 -20.93 -12.97 23.15
C GLN A 41 -22.11 -12.42 22.33
N THR A 42 -21.97 -11.22 21.79
CA THR A 42 -23.04 -10.52 21.04
C THR A 42 -22.73 -10.42 19.55
N LEU A 43 -21.45 -10.57 19.16
CA LEU A 43 -20.93 -10.29 17.82
C LEU A 43 -21.37 -8.92 17.32
N THR A 44 -21.47 -7.94 18.22
CA THR A 44 -21.82 -6.57 17.85
C THR A 44 -21.05 -5.65 18.76
N LEU A 45 -20.27 -4.75 18.17
CA LEU A 45 -19.44 -3.82 18.94
C LEU A 45 -20.34 -2.79 19.66
N SER A 46 -20.43 -2.91 20.99
CA SER A 46 -21.17 -1.94 21.80
C SER A 46 -20.38 -0.63 21.98
N PRO A 47 -21.05 0.52 22.20
CA PRO A 47 -20.35 1.79 22.44
C PRO A 47 -19.39 1.75 23.64
N ALA A 48 -19.67 0.92 24.64
CA ALA A 48 -18.80 0.77 25.81
C ALA A 48 -17.53 -0.04 25.49
N GLU A 49 -17.63 -1.05 24.62
CA GLU A 49 -16.48 -1.82 24.13
C GLU A 49 -15.62 -0.96 23.19
N ASP A 50 -16.26 -0.21 22.30
CA ASP A 50 -15.58 0.74 21.40
C ASP A 50 -14.77 1.78 22.19
N ALA A 51 -15.38 2.41 23.19
CA ALA A 51 -14.69 3.35 24.08
C ALA A 51 -13.51 2.71 24.85
N ALA A 52 -13.63 1.43 25.23
CA ALA A 52 -12.54 0.71 25.88
C ALA A 52 -11.38 0.39 24.92
N PHE A 53 -11.68 0.09 23.65
CA PHE A 53 -10.66 -0.02 22.61
C PHE A 53 -10.00 1.34 22.30
N GLU A 54 -10.79 2.41 22.29
CA GLU A 54 -10.30 3.78 22.11
C GLU A 54 -9.32 4.18 23.23
N GLU A 55 -9.62 3.85 24.48
CA GLU A 55 -8.71 4.08 25.62
C GLU A 55 -7.36 3.36 25.41
N ILE A 56 -7.39 2.09 25.01
CA ILE A 56 -6.17 1.32 24.70
C ILE A 56 -5.41 1.99 23.54
N ALA A 57 -6.11 2.43 22.49
CA ALA A 57 -5.48 3.11 21.35
C ALA A 57 -4.84 4.45 21.76
N HIS A 58 -5.47 5.21 22.65
CA HIS A 58 -4.92 6.45 23.21
C HIS A 58 -3.66 6.18 24.03
N GLU A 59 -3.70 5.19 24.94
CA GLU A 59 -2.52 4.81 25.72
C GLU A 59 -1.34 4.40 24.82
N ARG A 60 -1.61 3.63 23.76
CA ARG A 60 -0.58 3.21 22.80
C ARG A 60 0.02 4.38 22.04
N THR A 61 -0.83 5.26 21.56
CA THR A 61 -0.43 6.48 20.85
C THR A 61 0.40 7.41 21.75
N ALA A 62 0.00 7.59 23.00
CA ALA A 62 0.76 8.37 23.97
C ALA A 62 2.15 7.79 24.26
N ARG A 63 2.27 6.45 24.31
CA ARG A 63 3.55 5.76 24.51
C ARG A 63 4.47 5.80 23.29
N ARG A 64 3.92 5.70 22.07
CA ARG A 64 4.69 5.65 20.81
C ARG A 64 4.08 6.52 19.70
N PRO A 65 4.09 7.85 19.85
CA PRO A 65 3.44 8.74 18.89
C PRO A 65 4.06 8.66 17.50
N PHE A 66 5.38 8.52 17.40
CA PHE A 66 6.08 8.39 16.11
C PHE A 66 5.64 7.13 15.36
N ARG A 67 5.47 6.00 16.07
CA ARG A 67 4.96 4.78 15.46
C ARG A 67 3.54 4.97 14.91
N THR A 68 2.65 5.56 15.71
CA THR A 68 1.25 5.75 15.31
C THR A 68 1.10 6.71 14.13
N TYR A 69 1.74 7.89 14.21
CA TYR A 69 1.49 8.96 13.25
C TYR A 69 2.38 8.91 12.01
N LEU A 70 3.52 8.20 12.05
CA LEU A 70 4.46 8.15 10.93
C LEU A 70 4.75 6.72 10.49
N GLU A 71 5.24 5.84 11.36
CA GLU A 71 5.65 4.50 10.93
C GLU A 71 4.48 3.69 10.37
N ILE A 72 3.34 3.62 11.07
CA ILE A 72 2.17 2.84 10.62
C ILE A 72 1.66 3.35 9.26
N PRO A 73 1.41 4.66 9.05
CA PRO A 73 1.05 5.17 7.74
C PRO A 73 2.08 4.87 6.66
N LEU A 74 3.39 5.00 6.95
CA LEU A 74 4.45 4.69 5.98
C LEU A 74 4.48 3.19 5.62
N PHE A 75 4.33 2.31 6.60
CA PHE A 75 4.24 0.87 6.36
C PHE A 75 2.97 0.50 5.57
N ARG A 76 1.83 1.14 5.87
CA ARG A 76 0.59 0.97 5.08
C ARG A 76 0.80 1.41 3.63
N ALA A 77 1.40 2.58 3.42
CA ALA A 77 1.73 3.09 2.09
C ALA A 77 2.65 2.12 1.32
N ALA A 78 3.76 1.70 1.94
CA ALA A 78 4.68 0.74 1.34
C ALA A 78 3.99 -0.58 1.01
N THR A 79 3.16 -1.09 1.91
CA THR A 79 2.42 -2.34 1.68
C THR A 79 1.43 -2.19 0.51
N MET A 80 0.69 -1.07 0.42
CA MET A 80 -0.20 -0.84 -0.72
C MET A 80 0.54 -0.71 -2.06
N TRP A 81 1.71 -0.05 -2.06
CA TRP A 81 2.50 0.20 -3.26
C TRP A 81 3.25 -1.03 -3.76
N PHE A 82 3.71 -1.90 -2.85
CA PHE A 82 4.64 -2.97 -3.18
C PHE A 82 4.07 -4.39 -3.01
N THR A 83 2.88 -4.57 -2.45
CA THR A 83 2.19 -5.87 -2.51
C THR A 83 1.77 -6.15 -3.95
N PRO A 84 2.11 -7.34 -4.52
CA PRO A 84 1.69 -7.71 -5.86
C PRO A 84 0.15 -7.81 -5.94
N ARG A 85 -0.43 -7.19 -6.96
CA ARG A 85 -1.89 -7.07 -7.11
C ARG A 85 -2.48 -8.28 -7.83
N ILE A 86 -2.41 -9.41 -7.15
CA ILE A 86 -2.84 -10.73 -7.65
C ILE A 86 -4.13 -11.23 -6.98
N GLU A 87 -4.75 -10.43 -6.10
CA GLU A 87 -5.95 -10.81 -5.33
C GLU A 87 -7.18 -11.18 -6.19
N LEU A 88 -7.22 -10.73 -7.45
CA LEU A 88 -8.29 -11.06 -8.41
C LEU A 88 -7.89 -12.18 -9.39
N LEU A 89 -6.67 -12.69 -9.27
CA LEU A 89 -6.14 -13.77 -10.09
C LEU A 89 -6.17 -15.08 -9.29
N PRO A 90 -6.14 -16.26 -9.96
CA PRO A 90 -6.17 -17.56 -9.28
C PRO A 90 -4.80 -17.90 -8.65
N TYR A 91 -4.27 -17.02 -7.81
CA TYR A 91 -2.93 -17.08 -7.22
C TYR A 91 -3.00 -16.78 -5.72
N SER A 92 -2.24 -17.51 -4.89
CA SER A 92 -2.38 -17.48 -3.43
C SER A 92 -1.60 -16.33 -2.78
N GLY A 93 -0.58 -15.81 -3.46
CA GLY A 93 0.27 -14.72 -2.96
C GLY A 93 1.04 -15.04 -1.68
N LYS A 94 1.06 -16.31 -1.25
CA LYS A 94 1.81 -16.78 -0.08
C LYS A 94 3.26 -17.04 -0.48
N VAL A 95 4.15 -16.16 -0.03
CA VAL A 95 5.59 -16.24 -0.35
C VAL A 95 6.45 -16.72 0.83
N SER A 96 5.85 -17.16 1.94
CA SER A 96 6.58 -17.50 3.16
C SER A 96 6.10 -18.83 3.74
N PRO A 97 7.01 -19.79 4.04
CA PRO A 97 8.46 -19.80 3.75
C PRO A 97 8.77 -20.05 2.26
N LEU A 98 9.73 -19.30 1.68
CA LEU A 98 10.04 -19.35 0.24
C LEU A 98 10.41 -20.75 -0.29
N ALA A 99 11.21 -21.49 0.47
CA ALA A 99 11.64 -22.84 0.08
C ALA A 99 10.45 -23.82 -0.01
N GLN A 100 9.53 -23.73 0.95
CA GLN A 100 8.33 -24.57 0.98
C GLN A 100 7.34 -24.15 -0.10
N ALA A 101 7.16 -22.83 -0.31
CA ALA A 101 6.30 -22.31 -1.36
C ALA A 101 6.74 -22.75 -2.77
N TRP A 102 8.06 -22.84 -3.02
CA TRP A 102 8.58 -23.32 -4.30
C TRP A 102 8.35 -24.82 -4.52
N GLU A 103 8.46 -25.63 -3.46
CA GLU A 103 8.20 -27.07 -3.52
C GLU A 103 6.71 -27.38 -3.70
N GLU A 104 5.82 -26.57 -3.11
CA GLU A 104 4.36 -26.75 -3.17
C GLU A 104 3.75 -26.24 -4.49
N ASP A 105 4.06 -25.00 -4.88
CA ASP A 105 3.50 -24.37 -6.08
C ASP A 105 4.49 -23.37 -6.73
N PRO A 106 5.39 -23.86 -7.60
CA PRO A 106 6.36 -22.99 -8.26
C PRO A 106 5.73 -22.01 -9.25
N LEU A 107 4.55 -22.33 -9.80
CA LEU A 107 3.85 -21.46 -10.75
C LEU A 107 3.29 -20.24 -10.02
N ASP A 108 2.59 -20.46 -8.90
CA ASP A 108 2.05 -19.39 -8.07
C ASP A 108 3.15 -18.44 -7.55
N LEU A 109 4.27 -19.01 -7.09
CA LEU A 109 5.41 -18.21 -6.64
C LEU A 109 6.00 -17.38 -7.78
N SER A 110 6.19 -17.99 -8.96
CA SER A 110 6.76 -17.30 -10.13
C SER A 110 5.90 -16.14 -10.61
N MET A 111 4.57 -16.30 -10.62
CA MET A 111 3.63 -15.25 -10.98
C MET A 111 3.65 -14.13 -9.95
N THR A 112 3.63 -14.47 -8.66
CA THR A 112 3.70 -13.49 -7.57
C THR A 112 4.98 -12.64 -7.65
N ILE A 113 6.13 -13.27 -7.86
CA ILE A 113 7.42 -12.59 -8.06
C ILE A 113 7.40 -11.77 -9.36
N GLY A 114 6.84 -12.30 -10.45
CA GLY A 114 6.74 -11.60 -11.74
C GLY A 114 5.95 -10.30 -11.63
N PHE A 115 4.76 -10.32 -11.02
CA PHE A 115 3.96 -9.11 -10.78
C PHE A 115 4.63 -8.14 -9.81
N PHE A 116 5.35 -8.65 -8.80
CA PHE A 116 6.14 -7.81 -7.90
C PHE A 116 7.25 -7.06 -8.65
N LEU A 117 8.05 -7.78 -9.45
CA LEU A 117 9.13 -7.19 -10.25
C LEU A 117 8.60 -6.23 -11.32
N LEU A 118 7.48 -6.56 -11.97
CA LEU A 118 6.81 -5.68 -12.93
C LEU A 118 6.35 -4.37 -12.27
N ASN A 119 5.79 -4.45 -11.07
CA ASN A 119 5.42 -3.26 -10.30
C ASN A 119 6.65 -2.39 -9.97
N LEU A 120 7.75 -3.01 -9.53
CA LEU A 120 9.01 -2.30 -9.29
C LEU A 120 9.53 -1.63 -10.56
N LEU A 121 9.45 -2.31 -11.71
CA LEU A 121 9.85 -1.75 -13.00
C LEU A 121 9.03 -0.50 -13.34
N TYR A 122 7.70 -0.51 -13.15
CA TYR A 122 6.87 0.68 -13.39
C TYR A 122 7.25 1.86 -12.50
N VAL A 123 7.43 1.63 -11.20
CA VAL A 123 7.84 2.68 -10.26
C VAL A 123 9.22 3.22 -10.63
N PHE A 124 10.17 2.34 -10.97
CA PHE A 124 11.51 2.72 -11.39
C PHE A 124 11.49 3.59 -12.67
N LEU A 125 10.76 3.16 -13.71
CA LEU A 125 10.66 3.93 -14.96
C LEU A 125 10.00 5.29 -14.73
N ALA A 126 8.99 5.38 -13.86
CA ALA A 126 8.36 6.65 -13.52
C ALA A 126 9.32 7.62 -12.81
N LEU A 127 10.10 7.13 -11.85
CA LEU A 127 11.12 7.94 -11.17
C LEU A 127 12.24 8.38 -12.13
N TRP A 128 12.69 7.48 -13.01
CA TRP A 128 13.67 7.79 -14.04
C TRP A 128 13.14 8.86 -14.99
N GLY A 129 11.94 8.67 -15.54
CA GLY A 129 11.35 9.63 -16.47
C GLY A 129 11.11 11.00 -15.83
N ALA A 130 10.66 11.03 -14.56
CA ALA A 130 10.57 12.26 -13.78
C ALA A 130 11.94 12.95 -13.62
N ALA A 131 13.00 12.19 -13.31
CA ALA A 131 14.36 12.74 -13.19
C ALA A 131 14.89 13.29 -14.54
N CYS A 132 14.63 12.59 -15.65
CA CYS A 132 14.98 13.06 -16.99
C CYS A 132 14.31 14.40 -17.32
N VAL A 133 12.99 14.51 -17.09
CA VAL A 133 12.25 15.76 -17.32
C VAL A 133 12.75 16.87 -16.40
N TRP A 134 13.00 16.55 -15.13
CA TRP A 134 13.48 17.52 -14.14
C TRP A 134 14.83 18.13 -14.54
N GLY A 135 15.74 17.31 -15.07
CA GLY A 135 17.06 17.75 -15.54
C GLY A 135 17.01 18.50 -16.87
N ALA A 136 16.20 18.02 -17.83
CA ALA A 136 16.24 18.51 -19.21
C ALA A 136 15.24 19.62 -19.54
N GLN A 137 14.09 19.69 -18.85
CA GLN A 137 12.96 20.52 -19.26
C GLN A 137 12.41 21.35 -18.06
N PRO A 138 12.96 22.55 -17.80
CA PRO A 138 12.55 23.36 -16.65
C PRO A 138 11.06 23.77 -16.71
N GLU A 139 10.50 23.94 -17.90
CA GLU A 139 9.10 24.29 -18.13
C GLU A 139 8.13 23.22 -17.62
N LEU A 140 8.53 21.95 -17.64
CA LEU A 140 7.71 20.81 -17.20
C LEU A 140 7.90 20.44 -15.73
N ARG A 141 8.83 21.09 -15.01
CA ARG A 141 9.06 20.79 -13.58
C ARG A 141 7.82 21.00 -12.72
N ALA A 142 7.04 22.05 -13.02
CA ALA A 142 5.80 22.32 -12.32
C ALA A 142 4.77 21.17 -12.52
N VAL A 143 4.72 20.60 -13.73
CA VAL A 143 3.85 19.44 -14.04
C VAL A 143 4.32 18.21 -13.26
N VAL A 144 5.62 17.90 -13.28
CA VAL A 144 6.16 16.76 -12.53
C VAL A 144 5.93 16.92 -11.02
N ALA A 145 6.14 18.13 -10.48
CA ALA A 145 5.88 18.43 -9.07
C ALA A 145 4.40 18.28 -8.71
N PHE A 146 3.49 18.77 -9.56
CA PHE A 146 2.05 18.61 -9.37
C PHE A 146 1.63 17.14 -9.38
N LEU A 147 2.13 16.36 -10.33
CA LEU A 147 1.88 14.92 -10.44
C LEU A 147 2.43 14.16 -9.21
N ALA A 148 3.64 14.48 -8.77
CA ALA A 148 4.22 13.91 -7.57
C ALA A 148 3.39 14.27 -6.32
N LEU A 149 2.96 15.53 -6.19
CA LEU A 149 2.10 15.99 -5.10
C LEU A 149 0.77 15.24 -5.08
N PHE A 150 0.13 15.04 -6.25
CA PHE A 150 -1.08 14.23 -6.36
C PHE A 150 -0.86 12.80 -5.84
N VAL A 151 0.22 12.13 -6.26
CA VAL A 151 0.53 10.77 -5.81
C VAL A 151 0.77 10.72 -4.29
N VAL A 152 1.51 11.69 -3.75
CA VAL A 152 1.80 11.79 -2.31
C VAL A 152 0.51 12.02 -1.50
N LEU A 153 -0.29 13.02 -1.87
CA LEU A 153 -1.53 13.34 -1.17
C LEU A 153 -2.54 12.19 -1.27
N ARG A 154 -2.64 11.56 -2.45
CA ARG A 154 -3.54 10.42 -2.65
C ARG A 154 -3.10 9.23 -1.80
N THR A 155 -1.80 8.93 -1.77
CA THR A 155 -1.27 7.85 -0.94
C THR A 155 -1.47 8.14 0.54
N ALA A 156 -1.21 9.37 1.00
CA ALA A 156 -1.42 9.78 2.39
C ALA A 156 -2.89 9.69 2.81
N PHE A 157 -3.83 10.03 1.93
CA PHE A 157 -5.25 9.81 2.18
C PHE A 157 -5.61 8.33 2.27
N LEU A 158 -5.02 7.47 1.42
CA LEU A 158 -5.31 6.04 1.45
C LEU A 158 -4.83 5.35 2.74
N THR A 159 -3.81 5.89 3.42
CA THR A 159 -3.32 5.28 4.68
C THR A 159 -4.25 5.52 5.86
N THR A 160 -5.17 6.49 5.77
CA THR A 160 -6.18 6.80 6.81
C THR A 160 -7.42 5.93 6.70
N LEU A 161 -7.58 5.16 5.62
CA LEU A 161 -8.69 4.21 5.49
C LEU A 161 -8.53 3.08 6.52
N GLU A 162 -9.65 2.56 7.03
CA GLU A 162 -9.67 1.49 8.01
C GLU A 162 -9.11 0.19 7.43
N THR A 163 -9.53 -0.15 6.21
CA THR A 163 -9.14 -1.35 5.46
C THR A 163 -8.41 -0.98 4.16
N PRO A 164 -7.15 -0.51 4.24
CA PRO A 164 -6.40 -0.15 3.04
C PRO A 164 -6.07 -1.41 2.22
N GLU A 165 -6.52 -1.45 0.96
CA GLU A 165 -6.20 -2.56 0.05
C GLU A 165 -5.16 -2.14 -1.00
N PRO A 166 -4.25 -3.05 -1.42
CA PRO A 166 -3.25 -2.76 -2.46
C PRO A 166 -3.83 -2.29 -3.81
N ARG A 167 -5.09 -2.58 -4.09
CA ARG A 167 -5.78 -2.15 -5.32
C ARG A 167 -6.09 -0.65 -5.35
N TYR A 168 -6.12 0.04 -4.19
CA TYR A 168 -6.53 1.45 -4.14
C TYR A 168 -5.49 2.41 -4.76
N VAL A 169 -4.21 2.03 -4.77
CA VAL A 169 -3.15 2.84 -5.40
C VAL A 169 -3.17 2.79 -6.93
N ILE A 170 -4.00 1.94 -7.55
CA ILE A 170 -4.16 1.87 -9.02
C ILE A 170 -4.60 3.23 -9.59
N VAL A 171 -5.32 4.04 -8.81
CA VAL A 171 -5.69 5.41 -9.19
C VAL A 171 -4.48 6.30 -9.49
N CYS A 172 -3.29 5.96 -8.95
CA CYS A 172 -2.04 6.68 -9.21
C CYS A 172 -1.32 6.18 -10.48
N PHE A 173 -1.67 5.02 -11.03
CA PHE A 173 -0.95 4.40 -12.15
C PHE A 173 -0.96 5.21 -13.45
N PRO A 174 -2.03 5.95 -13.82
CA PRO A 174 -1.97 6.85 -14.97
C PRO A 174 -0.81 7.86 -14.87
N VAL A 175 -0.52 8.37 -13.67
CA VAL A 175 0.62 9.26 -13.42
C VAL A 175 1.95 8.52 -13.54
N ILE A 176 2.05 7.32 -12.96
CA ILE A 176 3.24 6.47 -13.07
C ILE A 176 3.56 6.19 -14.55
N LEU A 177 2.56 5.81 -15.34
CA LEU A 177 2.72 5.53 -16.77
C LEU A 177 3.10 6.79 -17.57
N ALA A 178 2.47 7.93 -17.29
CA ALA A 178 2.79 9.20 -17.96
C ALA A 178 4.23 9.64 -17.70
N LEU A 179 4.72 9.50 -16.46
CA LEU A 179 6.11 9.78 -16.10
C LEU A 179 7.06 8.74 -16.70
N ALA A 180 6.71 7.45 -16.67
CA ALA A 180 7.51 6.38 -17.25
C ALA A 180 7.72 6.55 -18.77
N ALA A 181 6.72 7.06 -19.49
CA ALA A 181 6.84 7.35 -20.92
C ALA A 181 7.95 8.38 -21.23
N GLN A 182 8.30 9.26 -20.28
CA GLN A 182 9.32 10.30 -20.47
C GLN A 182 10.76 9.76 -20.46
N VAL A 183 10.96 8.47 -20.11
CA VAL A 183 12.26 7.80 -20.24
C VAL A 183 12.72 7.79 -21.70
N TRP A 184 11.78 7.76 -22.65
CA TRP A 184 12.06 7.84 -24.07
C TRP A 184 11.70 9.24 -24.58
N PRO A 185 12.70 10.11 -24.85
CA PRO A 185 12.44 11.40 -25.45
C PRO A 185 11.75 11.19 -26.80
N GLN A 186 10.55 11.75 -26.98
CA GLN A 186 9.88 11.75 -28.27
C GLN A 186 10.75 12.55 -29.26
N ARG A 187 11.39 11.85 -30.19
CA ARG A 187 12.28 12.44 -31.21
C ARG A 187 11.54 13.06 -32.41
N GLU A 188 10.20 13.16 -32.39
CA GLU A 188 9.44 13.17 -33.65
C GLU A 188 8.85 14.49 -34.17
N THR A 189 8.93 15.64 -33.48
CA THR A 189 8.31 16.88 -34.01
C THR A 189 9.27 17.88 -34.66
N ALA A 190 10.55 17.54 -34.85
CA ALA A 190 11.50 18.41 -35.58
C ALA A 190 11.46 18.22 -37.11
N ARG A 191 10.95 17.09 -37.62
CA ARG A 191 11.03 16.74 -39.05
C ARG A 191 9.88 17.32 -39.90
N TYR A 192 8.80 17.80 -39.28
CA TYR A 192 7.65 18.42 -39.99
C TYR A 192 7.74 19.95 -40.12
N ARG A 193 8.58 20.62 -39.32
CA ARG A 193 8.81 22.08 -39.44
C ARG A 193 9.79 22.46 -40.55
N SER A 194 10.65 21.55 -41.00
CA SER A 194 11.64 21.84 -42.06
C SER A 194 11.12 21.65 -43.48
N SER A 195 9.96 21.02 -43.68
CA SER A 195 9.37 20.76 -45.01
C SER A 195 8.26 21.73 -45.41
N GLY A 196 7.77 22.57 -44.50
CA GLY A 196 6.69 23.54 -44.77
C GLY A 196 7.14 24.98 -45.05
N GLY A 197 8.45 25.23 -45.16
CA GLY A 197 9.04 26.57 -45.24
C GLY A 197 9.53 27.01 -46.62
N SER A 198 9.24 26.27 -47.68
CA SER A 198 9.60 26.64 -49.05
C SER A 198 8.36 26.64 -49.94
N GLY A 199 7.60 27.73 -49.85
CA GLY A 199 6.54 28.13 -50.78
C GLY A 199 6.69 29.61 -51.09
#